data_AF-A0A8G2F7G5-F1
#
_entry.id   AF-A0A8G2F7G5-F1
#
_cell.length_a   1.000
_cell.length_b   1.000
_cell.length_c   1.000
_cell.angle_alpha   90.00
_cell.angle_beta   90.00
_cell.angle_gamma   90.00
#
_symmetry.space_group_name_H-M   'P 1'
#
loop_
_entity.id
_entity.type
_entity.pdbx_description
1 polymer ?
#
loop_
_entity_poly.entity_id
_entity_poly.type
_entity_poly.pdbx_seq_one_letter_code
_entity_poly.pdbx_strand_id
1 'polypeptide(L)' 'MLADVYDALCSKRCYKEPWHQERIFEYIMSERAKAFDPILVDIFTKHEKDIHQIRERYLNTPNFHQQNFLKN' A
#
# COMPACT_ATOMS: atom_id res chain seq x y z
N MET A 1 6.55 -8.20 7.30
CA MET A 1 7.40 -7.00 7.30
C MET A 1 6.52 -5.75 7.16
N LEU A 2 6.99 -4.54 7.51
CA LEU A 2 6.16 -3.31 7.44
C LEU A 2 5.58 -3.08 6.03
N ALA A 3 6.42 -3.23 4.99
CA ALA A 3 5.99 -3.06 3.60
C ALA A 3 4.90 -4.07 3.17
N ASP A 4 5.00 -5.33 3.59
CA ASP A 4 3.98 -6.36 3.28
C ASP A 4 2.63 -6.00 3.91
N VAL A 5 2.65 -5.49 5.15
CA VAL A 5 1.43 -5.09 5.85
C VAL A 5 0.81 -3.87 5.17
N TYR A 6 1.62 -2.88 4.78
CA TYR A 6 1.14 -1.75 4.01
C TYR A 6 0.48 -2.19 2.69
N ASP A 7 1.16 -3.03 1.90
CA ASP A 7 0.63 -3.50 0.63
C ASP A 7 -0.66 -4.32 0.80
N ALA A 8 -0.70 -5.18 1.83
CA ALA A 8 -1.87 -5.95 2.20
C ALA A 8 -3.09 -5.10 2.57
N LEU A 9 -2.87 -3.98 3.28
CA LEU A 9 -3.93 -3.08 3.72
C LEU A 9 -4.43 -2.18 2.60
N CYS A 10 -3.55 -1.78 1.69
CA CYS A 10 -3.93 -0.93 0.58
C CYS A 10 -4.57 -1.71 -0.59
N SER A 11 -4.38 -3.02 -0.68
CA SER A 11 -4.82 -3.83 -1.82
C SER A 11 -6.23 -4.39 -1.64
N LYS A 12 -7.04 -4.30 -2.71
CA LYS A 12 -8.37 -4.92 -2.75
C LYS A 12 -8.26 -6.44 -2.76
N ARG A 13 -9.07 -7.12 -1.96
CA ARG A 13 -9.20 -8.57 -1.92
C ARG A 13 -10.66 -8.95 -2.15
N CYS A 14 -10.94 -10.20 -2.54
CA CYS A 14 -12.29 -10.66 -2.84
C CYS A 14 -13.30 -10.51 -1.66
N TYR A 15 -12.81 -10.41 -0.43
CA TYR A 15 -13.62 -10.28 0.79
C TYR A 15 -13.34 -8.98 1.57
N LYS A 16 -12.48 -8.09 1.05
CA LYS A 16 -12.04 -6.91 1.80
C LYS A 16 -11.69 -5.76 0.87
N GLU A 17 -12.37 -4.64 1.07
CA GLU A 17 -12.02 -3.39 0.42
C GLU A 17 -10.71 -2.83 0.99
N PRO A 18 -9.91 -2.15 0.15
CA PRO A 18 -8.68 -1.52 0.59
C PRO A 18 -8.97 -0.46 1.65
N TRP A 19 -8.06 -0.30 2.60
CA TRP A 19 -8.18 0.75 3.60
C TRP A 19 -7.86 2.12 2.98
N HIS A 20 -8.49 3.17 3.50
CA HIS A 20 -8.10 4.54 3.19
C HIS A 20 -6.67 4.79 3.66
N GLN A 21 -5.90 5.54 2.87
CA GLN A 21 -4.49 5.75 3.13
C GLN A 21 -4.20 6.33 4.52
N GLU A 22 -4.94 7.37 4.91
CA GLU A 22 -4.81 8.01 6.22
C GLU A 22 -4.91 6.98 7.36
N ARG A 23 -5.93 6.11 7.29
CA ARG A 23 -6.13 5.02 8.26
C ARG A 23 -4.98 4.02 8.30
N ILE A 24 -4.33 3.76 7.17
CA ILE A 24 -3.19 2.83 7.11
C ILE A 24 -1.99 3.43 7.83
N PHE A 25 -1.69 4.72 7.61
CA PHE A 25 -0.59 5.40 8.28
C PHE A 25 -0.87 5.61 9.78
N GLU A 26 -2.11 5.91 10.16
CA GLU A 26 -2.53 5.92 11.57
C GLU A 26 -2.29 4.57 12.25
N TYR A 27 -2.69 3.47 11.60
CA TYR A 27 -2.47 2.12 12.11
C TYR A 27 -0.97 1.80 12.24
N ILE A 28 -0.17 2.06 11.19
CA ILE A 28 1.28 1.81 11.21
C ILE A 28 1.96 2.61 12.33
N MET A 29 1.55 3.87 12.53
CA MET A 29 2.06 4.70 13.63
C MET A 29 1.65 4.15 15.00
N SER A 30 0.42 3.64 15.14
CA SER A 30 -0.05 3.03 16.40
C SER A 30 0.71 1.76 16.80
N GLU A 31 1.32 1.09 15.81
CA GLU A 31 2.12 -0.13 15.95
C GLU A 31 3.63 0.13 16.08
N ARG A 32 4.05 1.41 16.10
CA ARG A 32 5.43 1.84 16.34
C ARG A 32 5.94 1.31 17.68
N ALA A 33 7.12 0.69 17.68
CA ALA A 33 7.71 0.04 18.86
C ALA A 33 6.90 -1.14 19.44
N LYS A 34 5.86 -1.61 18.74
CA LYS A 34 5.04 -2.78 19.14
C LYS A 34 5.23 -3.91 18.13
N ALA A 35 4.67 -3.74 16.94
CA ALA A 35 4.80 -4.70 15.84
C ALA A 35 5.87 -4.28 14.83
N PHE A 36 6.25 -3.01 14.79
CA PHE A 36 7.20 -2.47 13.83
C PHE A 36 8.37 -1.75 14.49
N ASP A 37 9.54 -1.84 13.84
CA ASP A 37 10.73 -1.08 14.22
C ASP A 37 10.42 0.43 14.20
N PRO A 38 10.67 1.16 15.29
CA PRO A 38 10.40 2.58 15.38
C PRO A 38 11.06 3.43 14.28
N ILE A 39 12.31 3.12 13.93
CA ILE A 39 13.07 3.84 12.91
C ILE A 39 12.44 3.62 11.54
N LEU A 40 12.00 2.39 11.25
CA LEU A 40 11.33 2.09 9.98
C LEU A 40 9.97 2.77 9.89
N VAL A 41 9.20 2.82 10.97
CA VAL A 41 7.92 3.56 10.99
C VAL A 41 8.15 5.05 10.73
N ASP A 42 9.13 5.65 11.41
CA ASP A 42 9.41 7.08 11.27
C ASP A 42 9.84 7.44 9.84
N ILE A 43 10.72 6.63 9.24
CA ILE A 43 11.14 6.79 7.84
C ILE A 43 9.95 6.59 6.90
N PHE A 44 9.17 5.53 7.10
CA PHE A 44 8.05 5.20 6.23
C PHE A 44 6.98 6.30 6.21
N THR A 45 6.57 6.78 7.38
CA THR A 45 5.57 7.86 7.49
C THR A 45 6.09 9.19 6.96
N LYS A 46 7.39 9.49 7.11
CA LYS A 46 8.00 10.68 6.49
C LYS A 46 7.88 10.68 4.95
N HIS A 47 7.86 9.50 4.34
CA HIS A 47 7.79 9.31 2.89
C HIS A 47 6.38 8.93 2.37
N GLU A 48 5.33 9.17 3.17
CA GLU A 48 3.96 8.81 2.81
C GLU A 48 3.56 9.25 1.38
N LYS A 49 3.84 10.51 1.03
CA LYS A 49 3.49 11.07 -0.29
C LYS A 49 4.22 10.37 -1.42
N ASP A 50 5.50 10.06 -1.22
CA ASP A 50 6.33 9.39 -2.23
C ASP A 50 5.84 7.96 -2.46
N ILE A 51 5.54 7.25 -1.37
CA ILE A 51 4.99 5.88 -1.40
C ILE A 51 3.65 5.86 -2.14
N HIS A 52 2.78 6.83 -1.88
CA HIS A 52 1.50 6.96 -2.58
C HIS A 52 1.69 7.17 -4.08
N GLN A 53 2.57 8.09 -4.49
CA GLN A 53 2.83 8.36 -5.91
C GLN A 53 3.40 7.13 -6.63
N ILE A 54 4.30 6.39 -5.98
CA ILE A 54 4.83 5.12 -6.51
C ILE A 54 3.67 4.14 -6.72
N ARG A 55 2.82 3.96 -5.70
CA ARG A 55 1.67 3.06 -5.76
C ARG A 55 0.72 3.43 -6.90
N GLU A 56 0.35 4.69 -7.05
CA GLU A 56 -0.52 5.16 -8.13
C GLU A 56 0.07 4.89 -9.52
N ARG A 57 1.40 5.08 -9.67
CA ARG A 57 2.11 4.80 -10.93
C ARG A 57 1.99 3.33 -11.33
N TYR A 58 2.14 2.40 -10.39
CA TYR A 58 2.12 0.97 -10.69
C TYR A 58 0.71 0.37 -10.72
N LEU A 59 -0.28 0.96 -10.02
CA LEU A 59 -1.69 0.57 -10.15
C LEU A 59 -2.28 0.90 -11.52
N ASN A 60 -1.88 2.04 -12.10
CA ASN A 60 -2.38 2.52 -13.39
C ASN A 60 -1.55 2.01 -14.58
N THR A 61 -0.56 1.15 -14.35
CA THR A 61 0.18 0.52 -15.45
C THR A 61 -0.72 -0.57 -16.06
N PRO A 62 -1.13 -0.47 -17.33
CA PRO A 62 -1.92 -1.50 -17.97
C PRO A 62 -1.15 -2.82 -17.91
N ASN A 63 -1.78 -3.82 -17.31
CA ASN A 63 -1.22 -5.16 -17.31
C ASN A 63 -1.16 -5.63 -18.77
N PHE A 64 0.05 -5.83 -19.32
CA PHE A 64 0.22 -6.26 -20.72
C PHE A 64 -0.53 -7.58 -21.03
N HIS A 65 -0.90 -8.34 -20.01
CA HIS A 65 -1.72 -9.56 -20.13
C HIS A 65 -3.24 -9.34 -20.27
N GLN A 66 -3.79 -8.15 -19.97
CA GLN A 66 -5.25 -7.90 -20.09
C GLN A 66 -5.68 -7.37 -21.47
N GLN A 67 -4.75 -6.92 -22.32
CA GLN A 67 -5.11 -6.34 -23.63
C GLN A 67 -5.56 -7.37 -24.68
N ASN A 68 -5.36 -8.67 -24.44
CA ASN A 68 -5.76 -9.73 -25.38
C ASN A 68 -7.18 -10.30 -25.13
N PHE A 69 -7.86 -9.91 -24.05
CA PHE A 69 -9.22 -10.40 -23.74
C PHE A 69 -10.35 -9.46 -24.17
N LEU A 70 -10.04 -8.25 -24.63
CA LEU A 70 -11.04 -7.26 -25.11
C LEU A 70 -11.02 -7.06 -26.63
N LYS A 71 -10.34 -7.94 -27.39
CA LYS A 71 -10.21 -7.85 -28.85
C LYS A 71 -10.89 -9.00 -29.63
N ASN A 72 -11.80 -9.74 -28.99
CA ASN A 72 -12.66 -10.73 -29.68
C ASN A 72 -14.13 -10.42 -29.45
#